data_AF-M3C2F0-F1
#
_entry.id   AF-M3C2F0-F1
#
_cell.length_a   1.000
_cell.length_b   1.000
_cell.length_c   1.000
_cell.angle_alpha   90.00
_cell.angle_beta   90.00
_cell.angle_gamma   90.00
#
_symmetry.space_group_name_H-M   'P 1'
#
loop_
_entity.id
_entity.type
_entity.pdbx_description
1 polymer ?
#
loop_
_entity_poly.entity_id
_entity_poly.type
_entity_poly.pdbx_seq_one_letter_code
_entity_poly.pdbx_strand_id
1 'polypeptide(L)'
;MASPDEAEEERKLSLIGHRPRHIIDGMIRLTEAEAAAPKPSTIHRASPSSPSMLGTLDTLPLEILHAIFAGLDFKTLLHISATCLRGIDVVKSLPEYRDLTSHAPLALAALGKTRLIRHHTATDLHTALLSPSCTSCNQYGAFLFLPTCQRCCYHCLRKNRSFWVIPLSVARKCFSLSVAEAKSMPKLRSIPGKYSIGYYVSRQKSIGLVSVSHAKELSIKIHGSQERMRLDLEAQRSSLSILDFHTFRVLQQAPLVPPGLDLSIQPMESNVPNDRYCGMASVPFPHLRSDRQVEHGLWCLGCEALGRNWSANGPIPEQLAHLLLPGCRADNVVDSRQDIARSRAELLRHIDQCPEARSLVHAGR
;
A
#
# COMPACT_ATOMS: atom_id res chain seq x y z
N MET A 1 8.19 31.36 15.21
CA MET A 1 6.77 31.73 15.34
C MET A 1 6.15 31.49 13.97
N ALA A 2 5.08 30.69 13.90
CA ALA A 2 4.41 30.42 12.63
C ALA A 2 3.85 31.73 12.05
N SER A 3 3.87 31.88 10.73
CA SER A 3 3.23 33.03 10.09
C SER A 3 1.71 33.00 10.34
N PRO A 4 1.00 34.14 10.27
CA PRO A 4 -0.46 34.16 10.39
C PRO A 4 -1.17 33.21 9.41
N ASP A 5 -0.61 33.05 8.21
CA ASP A 5 -1.13 32.15 7.18
C ASP A 5 -0.92 30.68 7.56
N GLU A 6 0.24 30.30 8.08
CA GLU A 6 0.52 28.94 8.56
C GLU A 6 -0.39 28.55 9.74
N ALA A 7 -0.68 29.49 10.65
CA ALA A 7 -1.58 29.26 11.76
C ALA A 7 -3.04 29.04 11.30
N GLU A 8 -3.48 29.80 10.29
CA GLU A 8 -4.80 29.63 9.67
C GLU A 8 -4.90 28.28 8.93
N GLU A 9 -3.86 27.89 8.20
CA GLU A 9 -3.79 26.59 7.52
C GLU A 9 -3.86 25.42 8.52
N GLU A 10 -3.08 25.48 9.60
CA GLU A 10 -3.11 24.45 10.65
C GLU A 10 -4.50 24.38 11.31
N ARG A 11 -5.14 25.53 11.56
CA ARG A 11 -6.52 25.55 12.07
C ARG A 11 -7.46 24.82 11.13
N LYS A 12 -7.46 25.15 9.84
CA LYS A 12 -8.31 24.50 8.83
C LYS A 12 -8.06 22.99 8.78
N LEU A 13 -6.80 22.56 8.79
CA LEU A 13 -6.42 21.15 8.76
C LEU A 13 -6.89 20.41 10.02
N SER A 14 -6.75 21.00 11.20
CA SER A 14 -7.21 20.40 12.46
C SER A 14 -8.73 20.25 12.55
N LEU A 15 -9.48 21.15 11.91
CA LEU A 15 -10.93 21.17 11.93
C LEU A 15 -11.56 20.21 10.90
N ILE A 16 -10.90 20.03 9.74
CA ILE A 16 -11.46 19.28 8.61
C ILE A 16 -10.75 17.94 8.37
N GLY A 17 -9.44 17.89 8.60
CA GLY A 17 -8.61 16.73 8.35
C GLY A 17 -8.75 15.69 9.44
N HIS A 18 -9.04 14.45 9.06
CA HIS A 18 -9.05 13.33 10.00
C HIS A 18 -8.52 12.04 9.37
N ARG A 19 -8.36 11.00 10.19
CA ARG A 19 -7.92 9.66 9.79
C ARG A 19 -9.00 8.63 10.17
N PRO A 20 -9.90 8.23 9.26
CA PRO A 20 -11.02 7.35 9.55
C PRO A 20 -10.51 5.96 9.98
N ARG A 21 -10.84 5.56 11.21
CA ARG A 21 -10.46 4.25 11.76
C ARG A 21 -10.97 3.09 10.90
N HIS A 22 -12.17 3.17 10.37
CA HIS A 22 -12.75 2.10 9.54
C HIS A 22 -11.96 1.82 8.26
N ILE A 23 -11.26 2.81 7.71
CA ILE A 23 -10.36 2.66 6.56
C ILE A 23 -8.99 2.15 7.02
N ILE A 24 -8.41 2.80 8.04
CA ILE A 24 -7.04 2.49 8.51
C ILE A 24 -6.97 1.09 9.15
N ASP A 25 -7.94 0.74 9.97
CA ASP A 25 -8.06 -0.56 10.64
C ASP A 25 -8.57 -1.67 9.70
N GLY A 26 -8.94 -1.32 8.47
CA GLY A 26 -9.31 -2.28 7.43
C GLY A 26 -8.12 -3.06 6.84
N MET A 27 -6.90 -2.67 7.20
CA MET A 27 -5.63 -3.19 6.67
C MET A 27 -4.86 -3.97 7.75
N ILE A 28 -3.63 -4.43 7.44
CA ILE A 28 -2.73 -4.96 8.47
C ILE A 28 -2.45 -3.87 9.51
N ARG A 29 -2.87 -4.16 10.74
CA ARG A 29 -2.59 -3.34 11.91
C ARG A 29 -1.54 -4.01 12.78
N LEU A 30 -0.47 -3.26 13.05
CA LEU A 30 0.54 -3.60 14.04
C LEU A 30 0.56 -2.49 15.08
N THR A 31 0.84 -2.86 16.32
CA THR A 31 1.12 -1.92 17.41
C THR A 31 2.57 -1.47 17.36
N GLU A 32 2.89 -0.33 17.97
CA GLU A 32 4.29 0.12 18.11
C GLU A 32 5.15 -0.90 18.86
N ALA A 33 4.58 -1.59 19.85
CA ALA A 33 5.24 -2.69 20.56
C ALA A 33 5.59 -3.87 19.63
N GLU A 34 4.74 -4.16 18.63
CA GLU A 34 5.00 -5.17 17.61
C GLU A 34 5.95 -4.69 16.50
N ALA A 35 6.08 -3.37 16.35
CA ALA A 35 6.98 -2.74 15.39
C ALA A 35 8.38 -2.52 15.97
N ALA A 36 8.49 -2.42 17.29
CA ALA A 36 9.74 -2.31 17.99
C ALA A 36 10.61 -3.52 17.64
N ALA A 37 11.71 -3.26 16.93
CA ALA A 37 12.76 -4.24 16.79
C ALA A 37 13.21 -4.67 18.20
N PRO A 38 13.56 -5.95 18.42
CA PRO A 38 14.20 -6.34 19.66
C PRO A 38 15.38 -5.39 19.88
N LYS A 39 15.42 -4.72 21.04
CA LYS A 39 16.51 -3.79 21.38
C LYS A 39 17.82 -4.54 21.10
N PRO A 40 18.69 -4.04 20.21
CA PRO A 40 19.97 -4.69 20.00
C PRO A 40 20.61 -4.81 21.37
N SER A 41 21.03 -6.03 21.73
CA SER A 41 21.83 -6.25 22.92
C SER A 41 22.92 -5.21 22.89
N THR A 42 22.97 -4.33 23.90
CA THR A 42 24.00 -3.30 23.98
C THR A 42 25.33 -4.02 23.99
N ILE A 43 26.00 -4.10 22.83
CA ILE A 43 27.38 -4.57 22.77
C ILE A 43 28.15 -3.46 23.47
N HIS A 44 28.40 -3.67 24.76
CA HIS A 44 29.30 -2.82 25.52
C HIS A 44 30.62 -2.79 24.76
N ARG A 45 31.10 -1.60 24.38
CA ARG A 45 32.46 -1.41 23.88
C ARG A 45 33.41 -1.92 24.96
N ALA A 46 33.91 -3.14 24.79
CA ALA A 46 35.07 -3.61 25.52
C ALA A 46 36.29 -2.89 24.94
N SER A 47 36.58 -1.70 25.48
CA SER A 47 37.77 -0.88 25.18
C SER A 47 37.87 -0.25 23.77
N PRO A 48 38.56 0.91 23.63
CA PRO A 48 38.77 1.61 22.36
C PRO A 48 39.95 1.03 21.55
N SER A 49 40.20 -0.27 21.63
CA SER A 49 41.39 -0.90 21.04
C SER A 49 41.03 -1.69 19.78
N SER A 50 41.25 -1.03 18.63
CA SER A 50 41.14 -1.49 17.24
C SER A 50 39.84 -1.10 16.52
N PRO A 51 39.92 -0.41 15.36
CA PRO A 51 38.74 -0.18 14.53
C PRO A 51 38.19 -1.53 14.06
N SER A 52 36.89 -1.75 14.29
CA SER A 52 36.19 -2.89 13.69
C SER A 52 36.26 -2.77 12.18
N MET A 53 36.55 -3.89 11.50
CA MET A 53 36.64 -3.95 10.04
C MET A 53 35.45 -4.70 9.46
N LEU A 54 34.99 -4.30 8.27
CA LEU A 54 34.04 -5.00 7.42
C LEU A 54 34.75 -5.99 6.46
N GLY A 55 36.03 -6.26 6.71
CA GLY A 55 36.88 -7.14 5.89
C GLY A 55 37.24 -6.49 4.56
N THR A 56 37.23 -7.25 3.47
CA THR A 56 37.59 -6.77 2.13
C THR A 56 36.73 -5.60 1.66
N LEU A 57 35.50 -5.46 2.17
CA LEU A 57 34.60 -4.35 1.84
C LEU A 57 35.11 -2.98 2.33
N ASP A 58 36.00 -2.93 3.33
CA ASP A 58 36.61 -1.67 3.76
C ASP A 58 37.57 -1.06 2.72
N THR A 59 37.91 -1.81 1.66
CA THR A 59 38.66 -1.26 0.51
C THR A 59 37.80 -0.32 -0.34
N LEU A 60 36.48 -0.37 -0.19
CA LEU A 60 35.54 0.45 -0.95
C LEU A 60 35.24 1.77 -0.21
N PRO A 61 35.16 2.91 -0.93
CA PRO A 61 34.64 4.15 -0.37
C PRO A 61 33.20 3.98 0.16
N LEU A 62 32.82 4.81 1.14
CA LEU A 62 31.51 4.72 1.78
C LEU A 62 30.36 4.88 0.78
N GLU A 63 30.54 5.72 -0.23
CA GLU A 63 29.56 5.99 -1.28
C GLU A 63 29.30 4.73 -2.12
N ILE A 64 30.35 3.95 -2.39
CA ILE A 64 30.23 2.68 -3.11
C ILE A 64 29.56 1.64 -2.24
N LEU A 65 29.90 1.58 -0.94
CA LEU A 65 29.20 0.72 0.01
C LEU A 65 27.71 1.07 0.10
N HIS A 66 27.37 2.35 0.14
CA HIS A 66 25.98 2.81 0.14
C HIS A 66 25.25 2.41 -1.13
N ALA A 67 25.85 2.60 -2.31
CA ALA A 67 25.24 2.19 -3.58
C ALA A 67 24.97 0.68 -3.63
N ILE A 68 25.91 -0.15 -3.14
CA ILE A 68 25.73 -1.60 -3.04
C ILE A 68 24.61 -1.93 -2.04
N PHE A 69 24.64 -1.32 -0.85
CA PHE A 69 23.72 -1.64 0.25
C PHE A 69 22.30 -1.17 -0.03
N ALA A 70 22.12 -0.07 -0.78
CA ALA A 70 20.82 0.40 -1.24
C ALA A 70 20.10 -0.66 -2.10
N GLY A 71 20.86 -1.42 -2.90
CA GLY A 71 20.36 -2.53 -3.71
C GLY A 71 20.10 -3.84 -2.94
N LEU A 72 20.38 -3.90 -1.63
CA LEU A 72 20.13 -5.07 -0.79
C LEU A 72 18.74 -5.00 -0.15
N ASP A 73 18.18 -6.17 0.16
CA ASP A 73 16.95 -6.25 0.94
C ASP A 73 17.20 -5.96 2.44
N PHE A 74 16.13 -5.55 3.13
CA PHE A 74 16.22 -5.18 4.54
C PHE A 74 16.67 -6.31 5.45
N LYS A 75 16.37 -7.57 5.12
CA LYS A 75 16.84 -8.71 5.92
C LYS A 75 18.36 -8.87 5.78
N THR A 76 18.88 -8.71 4.56
CA THR A 76 20.32 -8.74 4.31
C THR A 76 21.05 -7.60 5.02
N LEU A 77 20.50 -6.38 5.00
CA LEU A 77 21.05 -5.24 5.76
C LEU A 77 21.09 -5.50 7.28
N LEU A 78 20.02 -6.08 7.83
CA LEU A 78 19.99 -6.47 9.24
C LEU A 78 21.06 -7.51 9.56
N HIS A 79 21.26 -8.52 8.70
CA HIS A 79 22.33 -9.49 8.87
C HIS A 79 23.71 -8.84 8.84
N ILE A 80 23.98 -7.93 7.88
CA ILE A 80 25.25 -7.19 7.81
C ILE A 80 25.49 -6.43 9.12
N SER A 81 24.48 -5.71 9.62
CA SER A 81 24.59 -4.99 10.89
C SER A 81 24.81 -5.91 12.10
N ALA A 82 24.51 -7.20 12.02
CA ALA A 82 24.76 -8.15 13.10
C ALA A 82 26.17 -8.75 13.08
N THR A 83 27.00 -8.49 12.05
CA THR A 83 28.31 -9.13 11.90
C THR A 83 29.44 -8.42 12.65
N CYS A 84 29.48 -7.09 12.61
CA CYS A 84 30.58 -6.28 13.15
C CYS A 84 30.13 -4.83 13.41
N LEU A 85 30.87 -4.10 14.24
CA LEU A 85 30.53 -2.70 14.58
C LEU A 85 30.59 -1.79 13.35
N ARG A 86 31.58 -1.99 12.46
CA ARG A 86 31.66 -1.26 11.19
C ARG A 86 30.45 -1.50 10.30
N GLY A 87 29.96 -2.73 10.24
CA GLY A 87 28.73 -3.09 9.53
C GLY A 87 27.51 -2.36 10.08
N ILE A 88 27.40 -2.25 11.41
CA ILE A 88 26.36 -1.42 12.07
C ILE A 88 26.47 0.02 11.60
N ASP A 89 27.66 0.61 11.66
CA ASP A 89 27.88 2.03 11.34
C ASP A 89 27.56 2.32 9.88
N VAL A 90 28.04 1.49 8.95
CA VAL A 90 27.76 1.64 7.50
C VAL A 90 26.27 1.51 7.23
N VAL A 91 25.60 0.47 7.75
CA VAL A 91 24.15 0.27 7.55
C VAL A 91 23.33 1.41 8.16
N LYS A 92 23.67 1.88 9.36
CA LYS A 92 22.96 3.01 10.00
C LYS A 92 23.19 4.35 9.28
N SER A 93 24.34 4.51 8.62
CA SER A 93 24.63 5.70 7.82
C SER A 93 23.93 5.73 6.46
N LEU A 94 23.39 4.59 5.99
CA LEU A 94 22.64 4.50 4.75
C LEU A 94 21.31 5.28 4.86
N PRO A 95 21.05 6.28 3.99
CA PRO A 95 19.83 7.09 4.05
C PRO A 95 18.53 6.27 4.01
N GLU A 96 18.47 5.26 3.15
CA GLU A 96 17.32 4.37 2.98
C GLU A 96 16.99 3.64 4.28
N TYR A 97 18.01 3.05 4.92
CA TYR A 97 17.85 2.35 6.19
C TYR A 97 17.42 3.30 7.29
N ARG A 98 18.09 4.45 7.44
CA ARG A 98 17.78 5.45 8.47
C ARG A 98 16.35 5.97 8.33
N ASP A 99 15.95 6.38 7.14
CA ASP A 99 14.66 7.02 6.91
C ASP A 99 13.52 6.01 7.10
N LEU A 100 13.67 4.78 6.61
CA LEU A 100 12.65 3.73 6.78
C LEU A 100 12.52 3.23 8.22
N THR A 101 13.63 3.07 8.94
CA THR A 101 13.58 2.66 10.35
C THR A 101 13.00 3.74 11.25
N SER A 102 13.21 5.01 10.89
CA SER A 102 12.73 6.17 11.66
C SER A 102 11.27 6.50 11.35
N HIS A 103 10.86 6.41 10.09
CA HIS A 103 9.55 6.92 9.65
C HIS A 103 8.55 5.82 9.25
N ALA A 104 9.00 4.61 8.94
CA ALA A 104 8.11 3.50 8.53
C ALA A 104 8.36 2.16 9.27
N PRO A 105 8.58 2.14 10.61
CA PRO A 105 8.87 0.92 11.35
C PRO A 105 7.73 -0.12 11.26
N LEU A 106 6.48 0.34 11.24
CA LEU A 106 5.30 -0.54 11.09
C LEU A 106 5.29 -1.28 9.75
N ALA A 107 5.74 -0.63 8.67
CA ALA A 107 5.81 -1.27 7.36
C ALA A 107 6.93 -2.32 7.30
N LEU A 108 8.08 -2.03 7.88
CA LEU A 108 9.18 -3.00 8.03
C LEU A 108 8.74 -4.21 8.86
N ALA A 109 8.05 -3.99 9.97
CA ALA A 109 7.50 -5.05 10.80
C ALA A 109 6.44 -5.88 10.06
N ALA A 110 5.57 -5.24 9.27
CA ALA A 110 4.58 -5.92 8.44
C ALA A 110 5.26 -6.79 7.38
N LEU A 111 6.27 -6.28 6.68
CA LEU A 111 7.09 -7.04 5.73
C LEU A 111 7.78 -8.23 6.42
N GLY A 112 8.29 -8.05 7.64
CA GLY A 112 8.89 -9.13 8.44
C GLY A 112 7.89 -10.23 8.78
N LYS A 113 6.76 -9.87 9.40
CA LYS A 113 5.70 -10.81 9.82
C LYS A 113 5.06 -11.53 8.64
N THR A 114 4.94 -10.86 7.50
CA THR A 114 4.41 -11.44 6.26
C THR A 114 5.45 -12.23 5.45
N ARG A 115 6.71 -12.28 5.91
CA ARG A 115 7.86 -12.93 5.25
C ARG A 115 8.25 -12.32 3.90
N LEU A 116 7.89 -11.06 3.67
CA LEU A 116 8.19 -10.29 2.47
C LEU A 116 9.44 -9.39 2.58
N ILE A 117 9.99 -9.19 3.78
CA ILE A 117 11.15 -8.31 4.03
C ILE A 117 12.42 -8.59 3.21
N ARG A 118 12.52 -9.78 2.62
CA ARG A 118 13.65 -10.23 1.78
C ARG A 118 13.43 -10.09 0.27
N HIS A 119 12.28 -9.56 -0.14
CA HIS A 119 11.83 -9.57 -1.54
C HIS A 119 11.89 -8.19 -2.20
N HIS A 120 12.29 -7.16 -1.46
CA HIS A 120 12.37 -5.79 -1.93
C HIS A 120 13.66 -5.16 -1.46
N THR A 121 14.29 -4.38 -2.33
CA THR A 121 15.52 -3.65 -2.01
C THR A 121 15.22 -2.47 -1.07
N ALA A 122 16.24 -1.94 -0.40
CA ALA A 122 16.08 -0.75 0.40
C ALA A 122 15.67 0.46 -0.44
N THR A 123 16.20 0.57 -1.66
CA THR A 123 15.80 1.58 -2.64
C THR A 123 14.33 1.48 -3.03
N ASP A 124 13.77 0.28 -3.22
CA ASP A 124 12.35 0.12 -3.58
C ASP A 124 11.44 0.71 -2.49
N LEU A 125 11.70 0.34 -1.23
CA LEU A 125 10.93 0.84 -0.09
C LEU A 125 11.13 2.34 0.11
N HIS A 126 12.35 2.85 -0.06
CA HIS A 126 12.65 4.26 0.16
C HIS A 126 12.04 5.13 -0.93
N THR A 127 12.07 4.68 -2.18
CA THR A 127 11.35 5.32 -3.29
C THR A 127 9.86 5.41 -3.00
N ALA A 128 9.26 4.33 -2.47
CA ALA A 128 7.86 4.36 -2.03
C ALA A 128 7.66 5.35 -0.86
N LEU A 129 8.59 5.45 0.08
CA LEU A 129 8.50 6.39 1.21
C LEU A 129 8.55 7.85 0.75
N LEU A 130 9.39 8.16 -0.24
CA LEU A 130 9.58 9.50 -0.77
C LEU A 130 8.50 9.94 -1.78
N SER A 131 7.76 9.01 -2.38
CA SER A 131 6.63 9.34 -3.24
C SER A 131 5.35 9.55 -2.43
N PRO A 132 4.49 10.56 -2.67
CA PRO A 132 3.17 10.65 -2.04
C PRO A 132 2.09 9.87 -2.82
N SER A 133 2.37 9.52 -4.08
CA SER A 133 1.34 9.12 -5.04
C SER A 133 1.09 7.61 -5.08
N CYS A 134 -0.16 7.24 -5.33
CA CYS A 134 -0.58 5.90 -5.67
C CYS A 134 -0.02 5.52 -7.05
N THR A 135 0.65 4.38 -7.13
CA THR A 135 1.31 3.89 -8.36
C THR A 135 0.31 3.64 -9.50
N SER A 136 -0.97 3.41 -9.18
CA SER A 136 -1.99 3.06 -10.18
C SER A 136 -2.80 4.25 -10.70
N CYS A 137 -3.16 5.21 -9.85
CA CYS A 137 -4.09 6.30 -10.22
C CYS A 137 -3.54 7.70 -9.89
N ASN A 138 -2.31 7.79 -9.38
CA ASN A 138 -1.62 9.04 -9.04
C ASN A 138 -2.26 9.91 -7.93
N GLN A 139 -3.43 9.53 -7.39
CA GLN A 139 -3.98 10.11 -6.15
C GLN A 139 -3.09 9.79 -4.94
N TYR A 140 -3.25 10.48 -3.81
CA TYR A 140 -2.45 10.21 -2.61
C TYR A 140 -2.53 8.74 -2.17
N GLY A 141 -1.37 8.08 -2.09
CA GLY A 141 -1.24 6.66 -1.74
C GLY A 141 -1.03 6.47 -0.24
N ALA A 142 -2.09 6.42 0.57
CA ALA A 142 -1.98 6.30 2.03
C ALA A 142 -1.51 4.92 2.54
N PHE A 143 -1.31 3.94 1.65
CA PHE A 143 -0.97 2.57 1.99
C PHE A 143 0.19 2.05 1.14
N LEU A 144 0.90 1.06 1.68
CA LEU A 144 1.88 0.26 0.95
C LEU A 144 1.27 -1.12 0.68
N PHE A 145 1.23 -1.54 -0.59
CA PHE A 145 0.94 -2.91 -0.95
C PHE A 145 2.21 -3.76 -0.83
N LEU A 146 2.23 -4.60 0.19
CA LEU A 146 3.42 -5.33 0.61
C LEU A 146 4.01 -6.25 -0.48
N PRO A 147 3.22 -6.97 -1.30
CA PRO A 147 3.80 -7.89 -2.28
C PRO A 147 4.64 -7.25 -3.38
N THR A 148 4.36 -6.00 -3.76
CA THR A 148 5.09 -5.28 -4.83
C THR A 148 5.86 -4.05 -4.32
N CYS A 149 5.76 -3.76 -3.02
CA CYS A 149 6.29 -2.54 -2.41
C CYS A 149 5.82 -1.23 -3.08
N GLN A 150 4.60 -1.22 -3.62
CA GLN A 150 4.04 -0.05 -4.29
C GLN A 150 3.09 0.71 -3.38
N ARG A 151 3.12 2.04 -3.46
CA ARG A 151 2.08 2.87 -2.85
C ARG A 151 0.75 2.68 -3.56
N CYS A 152 -0.33 2.64 -2.79
CA CYS A 152 -1.69 2.52 -3.27
C CYS A 152 -2.66 3.35 -2.42
N CYS A 153 -3.72 3.87 -3.04
CA CYS A 153 -4.84 4.49 -2.34
C CYS A 153 -5.92 3.45 -2.00
N TYR A 154 -6.90 3.82 -1.16
CA TYR A 154 -7.99 2.94 -0.76
C TYR A 154 -8.81 2.42 -1.96
N HIS A 155 -9.09 3.29 -2.94
CA HIS A 155 -9.82 2.92 -4.15
C HIS A 155 -9.11 1.89 -5.00
N CYS A 156 -7.79 2.02 -5.16
CA CYS A 156 -7.00 1.05 -5.90
C CYS A 156 -6.97 -0.29 -5.17
N LEU A 157 -6.87 -0.31 -3.84
CA LEU A 157 -6.99 -1.56 -3.09
C LEU A 157 -8.37 -2.21 -3.28
N ARG A 158 -9.44 -1.40 -3.35
CA ARG A 158 -10.82 -1.89 -3.52
C ARG A 158 -11.11 -2.39 -4.94
N LYS A 159 -10.72 -1.63 -5.96
CA LYS A 159 -11.15 -1.81 -7.36
C LYS A 159 -10.07 -2.39 -8.28
N ASN A 160 -8.79 -2.09 -8.03
CA ASN A 160 -7.70 -2.55 -8.88
C ASN A 160 -7.16 -3.90 -8.40
N ARG A 161 -7.49 -4.94 -9.18
CA ARG A 161 -7.16 -6.35 -8.91
C ARG A 161 -5.67 -6.64 -8.92
N SER A 162 -4.84 -5.75 -9.43
CA SER A 162 -3.39 -5.89 -9.33
C SER A 162 -2.87 -5.69 -7.91
N PHE A 163 -3.66 -5.08 -7.03
CA PHE A 163 -3.41 -5.01 -5.59
C PHE A 163 -4.17 -6.09 -4.80
N TRP A 164 -4.68 -7.12 -5.46
CA TRP A 164 -5.34 -8.23 -4.79
C TRP A 164 -4.36 -9.37 -4.53
N VAL A 165 -4.66 -10.16 -3.51
CA VAL A 165 -3.92 -11.37 -3.18
C VAL A 165 -4.85 -12.58 -3.14
N ILE A 166 -4.36 -13.72 -3.59
CA ILE A 166 -5.13 -14.97 -3.67
C ILE A 166 -4.30 -16.16 -3.16
N PRO A 167 -4.94 -17.27 -2.74
CA PRO A 167 -4.22 -18.47 -2.36
C PRO A 167 -3.40 -19.01 -3.53
N LEU A 168 -2.25 -19.59 -3.22
CA LEU A 168 -1.37 -20.18 -4.24
C LEU A 168 -2.08 -21.23 -5.11
N SER A 169 -2.99 -22.01 -4.52
CA SER A 169 -3.80 -23.00 -5.24
C SER A 169 -4.75 -22.37 -6.26
N VAL A 170 -5.31 -21.21 -5.93
CA VAL A 170 -6.19 -20.43 -6.80
C VAL A 170 -5.37 -19.80 -7.92
N ALA A 171 -4.23 -19.15 -7.59
CA ALA A 171 -3.33 -18.58 -8.57
C ALA A 171 -2.88 -19.63 -9.61
N ARG A 172 -2.53 -20.82 -9.15
CA ARG A 172 -2.10 -21.92 -10.02
C ARG A 172 -3.13 -22.28 -11.08
N LYS A 173 -4.40 -22.42 -10.66
CA LYS A 173 -5.51 -22.75 -11.58
C LYS A 173 -5.86 -21.56 -12.46
N CYS A 174 -6.01 -20.38 -11.87
CA CYS A 174 -6.37 -19.14 -12.56
C CYS A 174 -5.37 -18.77 -13.66
N PHE A 175 -4.08 -18.98 -13.42
CA PHE A 175 -3.00 -18.55 -14.31
C PHE A 175 -2.29 -19.71 -15.03
N SER A 176 -2.87 -20.91 -15.00
CA SER A 176 -2.34 -22.12 -15.66
C SER A 176 -0.86 -22.37 -15.35
N LEU A 177 -0.46 -22.23 -14.07
CA LEU A 177 0.93 -22.41 -13.64
C LEU A 177 1.17 -23.83 -13.16
N SER A 178 2.38 -24.35 -13.35
CA SER A 178 2.82 -25.58 -12.70
C SER A 178 3.08 -25.36 -11.21
N VAL A 179 3.21 -26.45 -10.44
CA VAL A 179 3.54 -26.36 -9.00
C VAL A 179 4.92 -25.72 -8.80
N ALA A 180 5.89 -26.01 -9.66
CA ALA A 180 7.24 -25.46 -9.58
C ALA A 180 7.26 -23.96 -9.88
N GLU A 181 6.60 -23.54 -10.96
CA GLU A 181 6.47 -22.13 -11.33
C GLU A 181 5.79 -21.33 -10.24
N ALA A 182 4.63 -21.81 -9.74
CA ALA A 182 3.91 -21.10 -8.70
C ALA A 182 4.72 -20.98 -7.39
N LYS A 183 5.60 -21.96 -7.10
CA LYS A 183 6.48 -21.91 -5.91
C LYS A 183 7.56 -20.84 -6.02
N SER A 184 7.93 -20.39 -7.22
CA SER A 184 8.95 -19.34 -7.43
C SER A 184 8.48 -17.94 -7.01
N MET A 185 7.16 -17.71 -6.98
CA MET A 185 6.60 -16.40 -6.61
C MET A 185 6.86 -16.06 -5.13
N PRO A 186 7.06 -14.77 -4.80
CA PRO A 186 7.01 -14.29 -3.43
C PRO A 186 5.67 -14.65 -2.79
N LYS A 187 5.73 -15.33 -1.63
CA LYS A 187 4.55 -15.74 -0.87
C LYS A 187 4.40 -14.86 0.36
N LEU A 188 3.28 -14.15 0.41
CA LEU A 188 2.83 -13.45 1.60
C LEU A 188 2.26 -14.46 2.59
N ARG A 189 2.74 -14.44 3.84
CA ARG A 189 2.10 -15.14 4.95
C ARG A 189 1.14 -14.19 5.65
N SER A 190 -0.17 -14.44 5.56
CA SER A 190 -1.15 -13.53 6.14
C SER A 190 -1.07 -13.52 7.67
N ILE A 191 -1.42 -12.37 8.25
CA ILE A 191 -1.57 -12.19 9.68
C ILE A 191 -3.04 -12.47 10.03
N PRO A 192 -3.37 -13.27 11.06
CA PRO A 192 -4.74 -13.41 11.54
C PRO A 192 -5.30 -12.05 11.99
N GLY A 193 -6.56 -11.77 11.68
CA GLY A 193 -7.15 -10.46 11.99
C GLY A 193 -8.49 -10.22 11.34
N LYS A 194 -8.98 -9.00 11.55
CA LYS A 194 -10.18 -8.44 10.92
C LYS A 194 -9.72 -7.43 9.89
N TYR A 195 -10.32 -7.46 8.72
CA TYR A 195 -9.96 -6.64 7.57
C TYR A 195 -11.23 -6.07 6.95
N SER A 196 -11.11 -4.89 6.35
CA SER A 196 -12.26 -4.25 5.71
C SER A 196 -11.84 -3.30 4.60
N ILE A 197 -12.00 -3.76 3.36
CA ILE A 197 -11.96 -2.90 2.17
C ILE A 197 -13.23 -3.19 1.38
N GLY A 198 -14.17 -2.25 1.37
CA GLY A 198 -15.50 -2.40 0.78
C GLY A 198 -16.45 -3.36 1.53
N TYR A 199 -15.95 -4.41 2.19
CA TYR A 199 -16.72 -5.33 3.03
C TYR A 199 -15.82 -5.96 4.11
N TYR A 200 -16.45 -6.58 5.11
CA TYR A 200 -15.76 -7.14 6.28
C TYR A 200 -15.27 -8.58 6.03
N VAL A 201 -14.02 -8.86 6.42
CA VAL A 201 -13.41 -10.19 6.38
C VAL A 201 -12.71 -10.48 7.71
N SER A 202 -12.94 -11.67 8.27
CA SER A 202 -12.25 -12.14 9.48
C SER A 202 -11.50 -13.43 9.19
N ARG A 203 -10.24 -13.52 9.62
CA ARG A 203 -9.40 -14.71 9.48
C ARG A 203 -8.71 -15.03 10.79
N GLN A 204 -8.97 -16.23 11.30
CA GLN A 204 -8.35 -16.72 12.53
C GLN A 204 -7.05 -17.49 12.28
N LYS A 205 -6.78 -17.90 11.03
CA LYS A 205 -5.61 -18.69 10.65
C LYS A 205 -4.78 -17.96 9.60
N SER A 206 -3.46 -18.08 9.75
CA SER A 206 -2.49 -17.60 8.76
C SER A 206 -2.51 -18.49 7.52
N ILE A 207 -2.59 -17.88 6.34
CA ILE A 207 -2.62 -18.56 5.04
C ILE A 207 -1.55 -18.00 4.11
N GLY A 208 -1.12 -18.83 3.16
CA GLY A 208 -0.17 -18.42 2.12
C GLY A 208 -0.91 -17.78 0.95
N LEU A 209 -0.55 -16.54 0.64
CA LEU A 209 -1.13 -15.74 -0.43
C LEU A 209 -0.05 -15.30 -1.42
N VAL A 210 -0.46 -15.01 -2.65
CA VAL A 210 0.39 -14.46 -3.72
C VAL A 210 -0.34 -13.30 -4.38
N SER A 211 0.43 -12.35 -4.92
CA SER A 211 -0.13 -11.24 -5.70
C SER A 211 -0.75 -11.74 -7.00
N VAL A 212 -1.92 -11.19 -7.35
CA VAL A 212 -2.54 -11.40 -8.65
C VAL A 212 -1.67 -10.84 -9.78
N SER A 213 -1.04 -9.68 -9.58
CA SER A 213 -0.15 -9.06 -10.58
C SER A 213 1.06 -9.96 -10.89
N HIS A 214 1.79 -10.40 -9.86
CA HIS A 214 2.93 -11.29 -10.04
C HIS A 214 2.54 -12.63 -10.69
N ALA A 215 1.40 -13.21 -10.31
CA ALA A 215 0.93 -14.45 -10.92
C ALA A 215 0.61 -14.27 -12.41
N LYS A 216 0.01 -13.13 -12.77
CA LYS A 216 -0.27 -12.76 -14.16
C LYS A 216 1.01 -12.50 -14.96
N GLU A 217 1.96 -11.74 -14.41
CA GLU A 217 3.27 -11.48 -15.03
C GLU A 217 4.04 -12.77 -15.31
N LEU A 218 4.10 -13.66 -14.31
CA LEU A 218 4.75 -14.96 -14.45
C LEU A 218 4.07 -15.82 -15.53
N SER A 219 2.74 -15.84 -15.53
CA SER A 219 1.95 -16.57 -16.53
C SER A 219 2.22 -16.07 -17.95
N ILE A 220 2.24 -14.75 -18.16
CA ILE A 220 2.56 -14.16 -19.46
C ILE A 220 3.99 -14.49 -19.88
N LYS A 221 4.95 -14.45 -18.94
CA LYS A 221 6.34 -14.81 -19.22
C LYS A 221 6.49 -16.26 -19.68
N ILE A 222 5.66 -17.18 -19.16
CA ILE A 222 5.72 -18.62 -19.48
C ILE A 222 4.94 -18.94 -20.76
N HIS A 223 3.69 -18.47 -20.84
CA HIS A 223 2.77 -18.79 -21.94
C HIS A 223 2.89 -17.82 -23.13
N GLY A 224 3.72 -16.80 -23.00
CA GLY A 224 4.08 -15.82 -24.04
C GLY A 224 3.14 -14.63 -24.18
N SER A 225 1.86 -14.74 -23.79
CA SER A 225 0.90 -13.64 -23.93
C SER A 225 -0.30 -13.73 -22.99
N GLN A 226 -0.97 -12.59 -22.77
CA GLN A 226 -2.23 -12.53 -22.05
C GLN A 226 -3.35 -13.28 -22.79
N GLU A 227 -3.33 -13.30 -24.12
CA GLU A 227 -4.33 -14.02 -24.91
C GLU A 227 -4.18 -15.54 -24.75
N ARG A 228 -2.94 -16.05 -24.73
CA ARG A 228 -2.72 -17.48 -24.49
C ARG A 228 -3.21 -17.90 -23.11
N MET A 229 -2.89 -17.13 -22.08
CA MET A 229 -3.38 -17.34 -20.71
C MET A 229 -4.92 -17.39 -20.63
N ARG A 230 -5.61 -16.55 -21.43
CA ARG A 230 -7.08 -16.56 -21.52
C ARG A 230 -7.61 -17.83 -22.20
N LEU A 231 -6.96 -18.26 -23.29
CA LEU A 231 -7.32 -19.50 -24.00
C LEU A 231 -7.13 -20.74 -23.11
N ASP A 232 -6.06 -20.78 -22.32
CA ASP A 232 -5.81 -21.89 -21.40
C ASP A 232 -6.89 -21.99 -20.30
N LEU A 233 -7.44 -20.85 -19.85
CA LEU A 233 -8.57 -20.82 -18.92
C LEU A 233 -9.88 -21.31 -19.59
N GLU A 234 -10.15 -20.89 -20.82
CA GLU A 234 -11.31 -21.37 -21.59
C GLU A 234 -11.24 -22.89 -21.83
N ALA A 235 -10.05 -23.43 -22.11
CA ALA A 235 -9.84 -24.88 -22.24
C ALA A 235 -10.15 -25.65 -20.94
N GLN A 236 -10.02 -25.01 -19.78
CA GLN A 236 -10.31 -25.60 -18.47
C GLN A 236 -11.78 -25.45 -18.03
N ARG A 237 -12.63 -24.78 -18.82
CA ARG A 237 -14.00 -24.41 -18.42
C ARG A 237 -14.83 -25.57 -17.88
N SER A 238 -14.77 -26.74 -18.52
CA SER A 238 -15.52 -27.93 -18.11
C SER A 238 -15.10 -28.50 -16.75
N SER A 239 -13.88 -28.19 -16.30
CA SER A 239 -13.32 -28.66 -15.02
C SER A 239 -13.55 -27.71 -13.85
N LEU A 240 -14.13 -26.53 -14.10
CA LEU A 240 -14.32 -25.46 -13.12
C LEU A 240 -15.80 -25.26 -12.79
N SER A 241 -16.07 -24.84 -11.55
CA SER A 241 -17.41 -24.32 -11.22
C SER A 241 -17.66 -23.01 -11.97
N ILE A 242 -18.94 -22.69 -12.24
CA ILE A 242 -19.33 -21.42 -12.89
C ILE A 242 -18.74 -20.22 -12.12
N LEU A 243 -18.78 -20.28 -10.79
CA LEU A 243 -18.27 -19.22 -9.93
C LEU A 243 -16.73 -19.08 -10.00
N ASP A 244 -15.99 -20.19 -10.01
CA ASP A 244 -14.54 -20.16 -10.14
C ASP A 244 -14.12 -19.65 -11.52
N PHE A 245 -14.77 -20.13 -12.59
CA PHE A 245 -14.50 -19.68 -13.94
C PHE A 245 -14.73 -18.17 -14.10
N HIS A 246 -15.85 -17.66 -13.59
CA HIS A 246 -16.14 -16.23 -13.58
C HIS A 246 -15.07 -15.45 -12.77
N THR A 247 -14.74 -15.93 -11.57
CA THR A 247 -13.72 -15.30 -10.72
C THR A 247 -12.37 -15.25 -11.42
N PHE A 248 -11.95 -16.33 -12.08
CA PHE A 248 -10.65 -16.40 -12.75
C PHE A 248 -10.60 -15.45 -13.94
N ARG A 249 -11.67 -15.38 -14.75
CA ARG A 249 -11.77 -14.39 -15.84
C ARG A 249 -11.58 -12.96 -15.33
N VAL A 250 -12.24 -12.61 -14.22
CA VAL A 250 -12.14 -11.28 -13.61
C VAL A 250 -10.71 -11.02 -13.09
N LEU A 251 -10.07 -12.00 -12.44
CA LEU A 251 -8.69 -11.85 -11.95
C LEU A 251 -7.67 -11.71 -13.08
N GLN A 252 -7.84 -12.44 -14.19
CA GLN A 252 -6.96 -12.34 -15.36
C GLN A 252 -7.04 -10.96 -16.04
N GLN A 253 -8.09 -10.18 -15.80
CA GLN A 253 -8.22 -8.80 -16.30
C GLN A 253 -7.44 -7.77 -15.47
N ALA A 254 -6.77 -8.17 -14.38
CA ALA A 254 -5.96 -7.27 -13.56
C ALA A 254 -4.94 -6.48 -14.42
N PRO A 255 -4.90 -5.14 -14.32
CA PRO A 255 -4.02 -4.31 -15.16
C PRO A 255 -2.57 -4.37 -14.67
N LEU A 256 -1.63 -4.84 -15.50
CA LEU A 256 -0.21 -4.87 -15.15
C LEU A 256 0.47 -3.51 -15.24
N VAL A 257 -0.09 -2.62 -16.03
CA VAL A 257 0.36 -1.23 -16.16
C VAL A 257 -0.65 -0.34 -15.42
N PRO A 258 -0.18 0.72 -14.73
CA PRO A 258 -1.09 1.71 -14.16
C PRO A 258 -2.09 2.18 -15.21
N PRO A 259 -3.41 2.11 -14.95
CA PRO A 259 -4.40 2.58 -15.90
C PRO A 259 -4.29 4.09 -16.16
N GLY A 260 -3.58 4.86 -15.31
CA GLY A 260 -3.45 6.30 -15.44
C GLY A 260 -4.78 7.05 -15.25
N LEU A 261 -5.80 6.35 -14.75
CA LEU A 261 -7.16 6.84 -14.58
C LEU A 261 -7.50 6.95 -13.09
N ASP A 262 -8.31 7.95 -12.75
CA ASP A 262 -8.86 8.09 -11.41
C ASP A 262 -9.97 7.06 -11.19
N LEU A 263 -9.65 5.99 -10.46
CA LEU A 263 -10.58 4.92 -10.14
C LEU A 263 -11.68 5.33 -9.14
N SER A 264 -11.56 6.50 -8.50
CA SER A 264 -12.62 7.02 -7.61
C SER A 264 -13.88 7.40 -8.39
N ILE A 265 -13.75 7.83 -9.64
CA ILE A 265 -14.87 8.24 -10.51
C ILE A 265 -15.30 7.17 -11.50
N GLN A 266 -14.64 6.01 -11.52
CA GLN A 266 -15.00 4.91 -12.42
C GLN A 266 -16.21 4.14 -11.90
N PRO A 267 -17.15 3.73 -12.80
CA PRO A 267 -18.30 2.94 -12.43
C PRO A 267 -17.84 1.62 -11.81
N MET A 268 -18.58 1.17 -10.79
CA MET A 268 -18.31 -0.14 -10.22
C MET A 268 -18.71 -1.20 -11.25
N GLU A 269 -17.76 -2.05 -11.63
CA GLU A 269 -18.06 -3.19 -12.47
C GLU A 269 -19.10 -4.08 -11.78
N SER A 270 -20.18 -4.40 -12.51
CA SER A 270 -21.21 -5.31 -12.02
C SER A 270 -20.69 -6.75 -11.92
N ASN A 271 -21.19 -7.51 -10.94
CA ASN A 271 -20.91 -8.94 -10.77
C ASN A 271 -19.45 -9.29 -10.42
N VAL A 272 -18.63 -8.31 -10.00
CA VAL A 272 -17.27 -8.59 -9.54
C VAL A 272 -17.31 -9.36 -8.23
N PRO A 273 -16.64 -10.53 -8.14
CA PRO A 273 -16.55 -11.25 -6.88
C PRO A 273 -15.82 -10.42 -5.82
N ASN A 274 -16.32 -10.47 -4.58
CA ASN A 274 -15.63 -9.89 -3.44
C ASN A 274 -14.23 -10.52 -3.29
N ASP A 275 -13.19 -9.71 -3.18
CA ASP A 275 -11.85 -10.10 -2.72
C ASP A 275 -11.89 -10.64 -1.27
N ARG A 276 -11.86 -11.97 -1.13
CA ARG A 276 -11.92 -12.66 0.17
C ARG A 276 -10.67 -12.49 1.04
N TYR A 277 -9.70 -11.70 0.59
CA TYR A 277 -8.41 -11.45 1.23
C TYR A 277 -8.07 -9.95 1.28
N CYS A 278 -9.08 -9.09 1.10
CA CYS A 278 -8.90 -7.65 1.12
C CYS A 278 -8.21 -7.20 2.42
N GLY A 279 -7.32 -6.22 2.32
CA GLY A 279 -6.57 -5.66 3.46
C GLY A 279 -5.44 -6.53 4.01
N MET A 280 -5.37 -7.82 3.66
CA MET A 280 -4.36 -8.75 4.21
C MET A 280 -2.96 -8.60 3.63
N ALA A 281 -2.78 -7.65 2.71
CA ALA A 281 -1.53 -7.42 1.98
C ALA A 281 -1.11 -5.95 1.95
N SER A 282 -1.76 -5.11 2.74
CA SER A 282 -1.52 -3.67 2.77
C SER A 282 -1.37 -3.18 4.21
N VAL A 283 -0.60 -2.11 4.38
CA VAL A 283 -0.35 -1.44 5.66
C VAL A 283 -0.42 0.08 5.47
N PRO A 284 -0.91 0.86 6.44
CA PRO A 284 -0.78 2.31 6.41
C PRO A 284 0.69 2.71 6.24
N PHE A 285 0.95 3.66 5.33
CA PHE A 285 2.32 4.01 4.96
C PHE A 285 2.51 5.53 4.84
N PRO A 286 3.49 6.10 5.56
CA PRO A 286 3.75 7.53 5.50
C PRO A 286 4.42 7.95 4.19
N HIS A 287 4.35 9.23 3.90
CA HIS A 287 5.19 9.93 2.93
C HIS A 287 6.20 10.78 3.69
N LEU A 288 7.50 10.61 3.39
CA LEU A 288 8.56 11.48 3.88
C LEU A 288 8.82 12.58 2.87
N ARG A 289 8.59 13.82 3.27
CA ARG A 289 8.82 15.02 2.46
C ARG A 289 10.29 15.40 2.43
N SER A 290 10.64 16.26 1.46
CA SER A 290 11.99 16.82 1.32
C SER A 290 12.44 17.64 2.54
N ASP A 291 11.52 18.23 3.29
CA ASP A 291 11.76 18.97 4.54
C ASP A 291 11.83 18.09 5.79
N ARG A 292 11.92 16.76 5.61
CA ARG A 292 11.95 15.73 6.67
C ARG A 292 10.65 15.62 7.48
N GLN A 293 9.57 16.28 7.06
CA GLN A 293 8.26 16.09 7.67
C GLN A 293 7.57 14.84 7.13
N VAL A 294 6.78 14.20 7.99
CA VAL A 294 6.04 12.99 7.65
C VAL A 294 4.56 13.29 7.47
N GLU A 295 4.01 12.87 6.34
CA GLU A 295 2.57 12.93 6.08
C GLU A 295 1.98 11.53 6.01
N HIS A 296 0.87 11.31 6.72
CA HIS A 296 0.17 10.02 6.67
C HIS A 296 -1.05 10.04 5.75
N GLY A 297 -1.37 11.19 5.16
CA GLY A 297 -2.62 11.43 4.44
C GLY A 297 -3.79 11.77 5.38
N LEU A 298 -4.64 12.68 4.93
CA LEU A 298 -5.84 13.15 5.63
C LEU A 298 -7.07 12.94 4.74
N TRP A 299 -8.18 12.61 5.39
CA TRP A 299 -9.51 12.56 4.79
C TRP A 299 -10.30 13.80 5.22
N CYS A 300 -11.32 14.14 4.44
CA CYS A 300 -12.13 15.33 4.65
C CYS A 300 -13.39 14.99 5.43
N LEU A 301 -13.56 15.57 6.63
CA LEU A 301 -14.78 15.42 7.43
C LEU A 301 -16.02 15.92 6.70
N GLY A 302 -15.90 16.92 5.83
CA GLY A 302 -17.00 17.39 4.97
C GLY A 302 -17.47 16.31 4.00
N CYS A 303 -16.54 15.61 3.33
CA CYS A 303 -16.89 14.49 2.45
C CYS A 303 -17.48 13.31 3.23
N GLU A 304 -16.98 13.01 4.43
CA GLU A 304 -17.55 11.96 5.29
C GLU A 304 -18.96 12.33 5.75
N ALA A 305 -19.19 13.59 6.15
CA ALA A 305 -20.51 14.07 6.54
C ALA A 305 -21.51 14.00 5.37
N LEU A 306 -21.07 14.38 4.17
CA LEU A 306 -21.87 14.21 2.95
C LEU A 306 -22.24 12.75 2.73
N GLY A 307 -21.27 11.83 2.80
CA GLY A 307 -21.49 10.40 2.64
C GLY A 307 -22.48 9.82 3.65
N ARG A 308 -22.41 10.24 4.92
CA ARG A 308 -23.32 9.77 5.98
C ARG A 308 -24.74 10.29 5.84
N ASN A 309 -24.91 11.51 5.36
CA ASN A 309 -26.21 12.19 5.29
C ASN A 309 -26.91 12.01 3.94
N TRP A 310 -26.19 11.53 2.92
CA TRP A 310 -26.74 11.35 1.58
C TRP A 310 -27.57 10.06 1.49
N SER A 311 -28.70 10.12 0.75
CA SER A 311 -29.57 8.97 0.51
C SER A 311 -29.50 8.53 -0.95
N ALA A 312 -29.61 7.23 -1.20
CA ALA A 312 -29.54 6.65 -2.55
C ALA A 312 -30.55 7.24 -3.56
N ASN A 313 -31.67 7.78 -3.06
CA ASN A 313 -32.73 8.40 -3.86
C ASN A 313 -32.69 9.93 -3.83
N GLY A 314 -31.71 10.53 -3.15
CA GLY A 314 -31.54 11.97 -3.05
C GLY A 314 -30.93 12.55 -4.32
N PRO A 315 -31.15 13.85 -4.60
CA PRO A 315 -30.46 14.52 -5.69
C PRO A 315 -28.94 14.48 -5.45
N ILE A 316 -28.18 14.33 -6.53
CA ILE A 316 -26.72 14.51 -6.47
C ILE A 316 -26.45 15.96 -6.14
N PRO A 317 -25.57 16.27 -5.16
CA PRO A 317 -25.14 17.64 -4.94
C PRO A 317 -24.62 18.25 -6.25
N GLU A 318 -25.09 19.45 -6.61
CA GLU A 318 -24.78 20.10 -7.89
C GLU A 318 -23.26 20.16 -8.14
N GLN A 319 -22.46 20.33 -7.09
CA GLN A 319 -21.00 20.39 -7.18
C GLN A 319 -20.36 19.04 -7.56
N LEU A 320 -21.08 17.92 -7.44
CA LEU A 320 -20.64 16.59 -7.83
C LEU A 320 -21.23 16.12 -9.17
N ALA A 321 -22.17 16.88 -9.76
CA ALA A 321 -22.85 16.49 -10.99
C ALA A 321 -21.86 16.24 -12.15
N HIS A 322 -20.80 17.05 -12.24
CA HIS A 322 -19.76 16.91 -13.27
C HIS A 322 -18.93 15.60 -13.15
N LEU A 323 -19.04 14.88 -12.03
CA LEU A 323 -18.33 13.62 -11.79
C LEU A 323 -19.21 12.40 -12.07
N LEU A 324 -20.50 12.59 -12.33
CA LEU A 324 -21.43 11.52 -12.66
C LEU A 324 -21.26 11.12 -14.13
N LEU A 325 -20.25 10.31 -14.40
CA LEU A 325 -20.04 9.75 -15.74
C LEU A 325 -21.19 8.80 -16.14
N PRO A 326 -21.47 8.61 -17.45
CA PRO A 326 -22.48 7.65 -17.90
C PRO A 326 -22.27 6.26 -17.29
N GLY A 327 -23.34 5.68 -16.72
CA GLY A 327 -23.30 4.38 -16.04
C GLY A 327 -22.78 4.41 -14.60
N CYS A 328 -22.30 5.56 -14.10
CA CYS A 328 -22.00 5.73 -12.68
C CYS A 328 -23.28 6.00 -11.90
N ARG A 329 -23.48 5.24 -10.82
CA ARG A 329 -24.51 5.54 -9.84
C ARG A 329 -24.01 6.65 -8.90
N ALA A 330 -24.94 7.49 -8.44
CA ALA A 330 -24.68 8.61 -7.53
C ALA A 330 -24.00 8.20 -6.22
N ASP A 331 -24.42 7.05 -5.68
CA ASP A 331 -23.86 6.43 -4.47
C ASP A 331 -22.34 6.24 -4.59
N ASN A 332 -21.87 5.72 -5.71
CA ASN A 332 -20.45 5.51 -5.96
C ASN A 332 -19.65 6.81 -5.96
N VAL A 333 -20.21 7.91 -6.48
CA VAL A 333 -19.51 9.20 -6.55
C VAL A 333 -19.37 9.78 -5.14
N VAL A 334 -20.45 9.76 -4.36
CA VAL A 334 -20.46 10.25 -2.98
C VAL A 334 -19.58 9.37 -2.08
N ASP A 335 -19.72 8.05 -2.17
CA ASP A 335 -18.91 7.10 -1.40
C ASP A 335 -17.43 7.17 -1.75
N SER A 336 -17.10 7.39 -3.03
CA SER A 336 -15.70 7.47 -3.42
C SER A 336 -15.04 8.75 -2.90
N ARG A 337 -15.80 9.84 -2.71
CA ARG A 337 -15.26 11.11 -2.21
C ARG A 337 -14.77 11.03 -0.77
N GLN A 338 -15.50 10.34 0.10
CA GLN A 338 -15.11 10.19 1.51
C GLN A 338 -13.91 9.27 1.71
N ASP A 339 -13.59 8.42 0.74
CA ASP A 339 -12.49 7.46 0.80
C ASP A 339 -11.14 8.02 0.27
N ILE A 340 -11.13 9.24 -0.29
CA ILE A 340 -9.91 9.87 -0.84
C ILE A 340 -9.08 10.48 0.29
N ALA A 341 -7.89 9.89 0.50
CA ALA A 341 -6.82 10.54 1.25
C ALA A 341 -6.19 11.65 0.42
N ARG A 342 -5.66 12.66 1.11
CA ARG A 342 -4.97 13.82 0.53
C ARG A 342 -3.73 14.13 1.38
N SER A 343 -2.68 14.65 0.75
CA SER A 343 -1.62 15.37 1.46
C SER A 343 -2.21 16.59 2.18
N ARG A 344 -1.44 17.20 3.08
CA ARG A 344 -1.87 18.43 3.79
C ARG A 344 -2.17 19.55 2.79
N ALA A 345 -1.29 19.76 1.81
CA ALA A 345 -1.46 20.78 0.77
C ALA A 345 -2.68 20.50 -0.14
N GLU A 346 -2.92 19.23 -0.50
CA GLU A 346 -4.10 18.85 -1.28
C GLU A 346 -5.39 19.03 -0.50
N LEU A 347 -5.39 18.74 0.81
CA LEU A 347 -6.58 18.94 1.64
C LEU A 347 -6.93 20.42 1.76
N LEU A 348 -5.94 21.30 1.98
CA LEU A 348 -6.16 22.75 2.01
C LEU A 348 -6.82 23.25 0.72
N ARG A 349 -6.29 22.85 -0.45
CA ARG A 349 -6.92 23.19 -1.76
C ARG A 349 -8.31 22.59 -1.91
N HIS A 350 -8.53 21.40 -1.37
CA HIS A 350 -9.82 20.72 -1.44
C HIS A 350 -10.90 21.42 -0.60
N ILE A 351 -10.54 22.01 0.55
CA ILE A 351 -11.50 22.72 1.41
C ILE A 351 -12.25 23.79 0.61
N ASP A 352 -11.56 24.56 -0.24
CA ASP A 352 -12.19 25.62 -1.04
C ASP A 352 -13.23 25.09 -2.06
N GLN A 353 -13.11 23.82 -2.44
CA GLN A 353 -13.95 23.13 -3.41
C GLN A 353 -15.01 22.22 -2.76
N CYS A 354 -15.01 22.07 -1.43
CA CYS A 354 -15.95 21.21 -0.69
C CYS A 354 -16.89 22.07 0.17
N PRO A 355 -18.16 22.26 -0.26
CA PRO A 355 -19.13 23.07 0.46
C PRO A 355 -19.34 22.65 1.93
N GLU A 356 -19.34 21.34 2.19
CA GLU A 356 -19.49 20.77 3.52
C GLU A 356 -18.27 21.09 4.39
N ALA A 357 -17.05 20.98 3.83
CA ALA A 357 -15.84 21.38 4.54
C ALA A 357 -15.84 22.88 4.83
N ARG A 358 -16.21 23.73 3.86
CA ARG A 358 -16.30 25.18 4.07
C ARG A 358 -17.29 25.54 5.16
N SER A 359 -18.45 24.90 5.15
CA SER A 359 -19.49 25.12 6.17
C SER A 359 -18.98 24.77 7.56
N LEU A 360 -18.25 23.66 7.70
CA LEU A 360 -17.59 23.28 8.95
C LEU A 360 -16.51 24.30 9.37
N VAL A 361 -15.70 24.78 8.42
CA VAL A 361 -14.70 25.84 8.70
C VAL A 361 -15.37 27.13 9.18
N HIS A 362 -16.48 27.54 8.59
CA HIS A 362 -17.21 28.74 8.98
C HIS A 362 -17.92 28.57 10.33
N ALA A 363 -18.47 27.40 10.62
CA ALA A 363 -19.12 27.11 11.89
C ALA A 363 -18.14 27.00 13.07
N GLY A 364 -16.87 26.68 12.80
CA GLY A 364 -15.80 26.63 13.79
C GLY A 364 -15.01 27.94 13.96
N ARG A 365 -15.48 29.07 13.40
CA ARG A 365 -14.88 30.40 13.59
C ARG A 365 -15.36 31.09 14.86
#